data_AF-A0A3N1STP5-F1
#
_entry.id   AF-A0A3N1STP5-F1
#
_cell.length_a   1.000
_cell.length_b   1.000
_cell.length_c   1.000
_cell.angle_alpha   90.00
_cell.angle_beta   90.00
_cell.angle_gamma   90.00
#
_symmetry.space_group_name_H-M   'P 1'
#
loop_
_entity.id
_entity.type
_entity.pdbx_description
1 polymer ?
#
loop_
_entity_poly.entity_id
_entity_poly.type
_entity_poly.pdbx_seq_one_letter_code
_entity_poly.pdbx_strand_id
1 'polypeptide(L)'
;MLAGMNDVIRAGEEMRQLRAEMVKVFIGFGWTQERIARLTGMSQPAVSKQVAKYRSTDPGPPLDLALGQGDAAWLEGRLWALAEDISETYEDAARCTSYVSALARGRKRFTPENVDGLRRLVEEDLRRNAGEPAGSGGEPLRAHRRAYDEISRGLDLPSGTAATPAGPASARRALAHRIQRDRLRGSA
;
A
#
# COMPACT_ATOMS: atom_id res chain seq x y z
N MET A 1 32.74 -11.46 -10.05
CA MET A 1 31.45 -11.63 -10.76
C MET A 1 30.44 -12.54 -10.03
N LEU A 2 30.77 -13.15 -8.87
CA LEU A 2 29.85 -14.05 -8.13
C LEU A 2 28.93 -13.34 -7.12
N ALA A 3 29.28 -12.12 -6.67
CA ALA A 3 28.48 -11.36 -5.70
C ALA A 3 27.11 -10.94 -6.26
N GLY A 4 27.06 -10.49 -7.52
CA GLY A 4 25.80 -10.08 -8.16
C GLY A 4 24.81 -11.22 -8.40
N MET A 5 25.29 -12.46 -8.58
CA MET A 5 24.43 -13.64 -8.75
C MET A 5 23.70 -13.98 -7.44
N ASN A 6 24.39 -13.88 -6.30
CA ASN A 6 23.81 -14.13 -4.98
C ASN A 6 22.73 -13.10 -4.62
N ASP A 7 22.91 -11.83 -5.00
CA ASP A 7 21.89 -10.80 -4.75
C ASP A 7 20.64 -10.99 -5.61
N VAL A 8 20.78 -11.44 -6.87
CA VAL A 8 19.63 -11.76 -7.73
C VAL A 8 18.86 -12.97 -7.23
N ILE A 9 19.57 -14.00 -6.74
CA ILE A 9 18.95 -15.19 -6.14
C ILE A 9 18.21 -14.81 -4.86
N ARG A 10 18.84 -14.01 -3.99
CA ARG A 10 18.26 -13.53 -2.74
C ARG A 10 17.05 -12.64 -2.97
N ALA A 11 17.12 -11.68 -3.91
CA ALA A 11 15.97 -10.87 -4.30
C ALA A 11 14.83 -11.72 -4.90
N GLY A 12 15.18 -12.77 -5.66
CA GLY A 12 14.22 -13.74 -6.19
C GLY A 12 13.54 -14.55 -5.08
N GLU A 13 14.26 -14.94 -4.03
CA GLU A 13 13.73 -15.62 -2.85
C GLU A 13 12.88 -14.69 -1.99
N GLU A 14 13.31 -13.47 -1.74
CA GLU A 14 12.55 -12.44 -1.03
C GLU A 14 11.22 -12.16 -1.75
N MET A 15 11.22 -12.07 -3.08
CA MET A 15 10.00 -11.91 -3.87
C MET A 15 9.11 -13.16 -3.88
N ARG A 16 9.68 -14.37 -3.87
CA ARG A 16 8.90 -15.62 -3.72
C ARG A 16 8.28 -15.71 -2.32
N GLN A 17 9.02 -15.33 -1.29
CA GLN A 17 8.56 -15.31 0.09
C GLN A 17 7.46 -14.28 0.28
N LEU A 18 7.65 -13.05 -0.23
CA LEU A 18 6.63 -12.00 -0.21
C LEU A 18 5.36 -12.46 -0.90
N ARG A 19 5.46 -13.07 -2.08
CA ARG A 19 4.29 -13.65 -2.79
C ARG A 19 3.59 -14.73 -1.98
N ALA A 20 4.34 -15.62 -1.34
CA ALA A 20 3.75 -16.66 -0.49
C ALA A 20 3.00 -16.04 0.71
N GLU A 21 3.60 -15.07 1.39
CA GLU A 21 2.96 -14.36 2.50
C GLU A 21 1.72 -13.56 2.05
N MET A 22 1.78 -12.90 0.89
CA MET A 22 0.62 -12.25 0.29
C MET A 22 -0.52 -13.24 0.04
N VAL A 23 -0.24 -14.41 -0.55
CA VAL A 23 -1.27 -15.44 -0.79
C VAL A 23 -1.88 -15.94 0.51
N LYS A 24 -1.07 -16.19 1.56
CA LYS A 24 -1.58 -16.59 2.89
C LYS A 24 -2.56 -15.56 3.45
N VAL A 25 -2.15 -14.29 3.44
CA VAL A 25 -2.97 -13.16 3.87
C VAL A 25 -4.26 -13.11 3.04
N PHE A 26 -4.17 -13.31 1.72
CA PHE A 26 -5.33 -13.33 0.85
C PHE A 26 -6.34 -14.45 1.08
N ILE A 27 -5.85 -15.65 1.40
CA ILE A 27 -6.71 -16.78 1.76
C ILE A 27 -7.44 -16.50 3.07
N GLY A 28 -6.76 -15.86 4.03
CA GLY A 28 -7.37 -15.40 5.28
C GLY A 28 -8.59 -14.50 5.07
N PHE A 29 -8.67 -13.75 3.96
CA PHE A 29 -9.82 -12.91 3.60
C PHE A 29 -10.96 -13.62 2.87
N GLY A 30 -10.86 -14.93 2.62
CA GLY A 30 -11.85 -15.66 1.81
C GLY A 30 -11.86 -15.25 0.34
N TRP A 31 -10.79 -14.65 -0.18
CA TRP A 31 -10.70 -14.26 -1.59
C TRP A 31 -10.59 -15.47 -2.52
N THR A 32 -11.24 -15.37 -3.69
CA THR A 32 -11.17 -16.42 -4.71
C THR A 32 -9.76 -16.52 -5.28
N GLN A 33 -9.32 -17.75 -5.60
CA GLN A 33 -7.98 -17.99 -6.17
C GLN A 33 -7.72 -17.18 -7.44
N GLU A 34 -8.76 -16.92 -8.23
CA GLU A 34 -8.71 -16.09 -9.43
C GLU A 34 -8.38 -14.62 -9.12
N ARG A 35 -9.01 -14.04 -8.09
CA ARG A 35 -8.73 -12.67 -7.63
C ARG A 35 -7.31 -12.56 -7.08
N ILE A 36 -6.86 -13.57 -6.35
CA ILE A 36 -5.49 -13.65 -5.82
C ILE A 36 -4.46 -13.74 -6.93
N ALA A 37 -4.71 -14.57 -7.95
CA ALA A 37 -3.84 -14.74 -9.12
C ALA A 37 -3.65 -13.41 -9.85
N ARG A 38 -4.74 -12.70 -10.13
CA ARG A 38 -4.69 -11.36 -10.74
C ARG A 38 -3.85 -10.36 -9.93
N LEU A 39 -4.08 -10.29 -8.61
CA LEU A 39 -3.42 -9.29 -7.75
C LEU A 39 -1.94 -9.58 -7.47
N THR A 40 -1.56 -10.85 -7.47
CA THR A 40 -0.16 -11.27 -7.24
C THR A 40 0.65 -11.42 -8.53
N GLY A 41 -0.01 -11.30 -9.70
CA GLY A 41 0.58 -11.63 -11.00
C GLY A 41 0.97 -13.10 -11.13
N MET A 42 0.41 -13.98 -10.31
CA MET A 42 0.70 -15.41 -10.28
C MET A 42 -0.25 -16.18 -11.20
N SER A 43 0.19 -17.33 -11.68
CA SER A 43 -0.71 -18.27 -12.35
C SER A 43 -1.67 -18.89 -11.34
N GLN A 44 -2.89 -19.20 -11.77
CA GLN A 44 -3.91 -19.84 -10.94
C GLN A 44 -3.42 -21.16 -10.29
N PRO A 45 -2.66 -22.03 -10.98
CA PRO A 45 -2.08 -23.24 -10.36
C PRO A 45 -1.08 -22.93 -9.23
N ALA A 46 -0.29 -21.85 -9.38
CA ALA A 46 0.66 -21.43 -8.35
C ALA A 46 -0.05 -20.93 -7.08
N VAL A 47 -1.18 -20.25 -7.24
CA VAL A 47 -2.05 -19.84 -6.13
C VAL A 47 -2.68 -21.07 -5.46
N SER A 48 -3.25 -21.99 -6.24
CA SER A 48 -3.86 -23.22 -5.72
C SER A 48 -2.89 -24.04 -4.85
N LYS A 49 -1.63 -24.18 -5.27
CA LYS A 49 -0.57 -24.85 -4.50
C LYS A 49 -0.27 -24.17 -3.16
N GLN A 50 -0.26 -22.83 -3.13
CA GLN A 50 -0.06 -22.06 -1.90
C GLN A 50 -1.29 -22.16 -0.97
N VAL A 51 -2.50 -22.21 -1.53
CA VAL A 51 -3.75 -22.39 -0.78
C VAL A 51 -3.78 -23.74 -0.07
N ALA A 52 -3.41 -24.81 -0.77
CA ALA A 52 -3.31 -26.15 -0.19
C ALA A 52 -2.29 -26.21 0.96
N LYS A 53 -1.14 -25.51 0.80
CA LYS A 53 -0.11 -25.40 1.83
C LYS A 53 -0.53 -24.56 3.04
N TYR A 54 -1.39 -23.56 2.86
CA TYR A 54 -1.82 -22.70 3.95
C TYR A 54 -2.94 -23.30 4.80
N ARG A 55 -3.88 -24.05 4.20
CA ARG A 55 -4.94 -24.74 4.98
C ARG A 55 -4.42 -25.73 6.02
N SER A 56 -3.17 -26.20 5.90
CA SER A 56 -2.52 -27.04 6.91
C SER A 56 -1.91 -26.26 8.07
N THR A 57 -1.99 -24.92 8.05
CA THR A 57 -1.46 -24.02 9.09
C THR A 57 -2.63 -23.19 9.62
N ASP A 58 -2.93 -23.27 10.91
CA ASP A 58 -4.11 -22.64 11.51
C ASP A 58 -4.14 -21.12 11.23
N PRO A 59 -5.15 -20.59 10.51
CA PRO A 59 -5.16 -19.19 10.12
C PRO A 59 -5.58 -18.33 11.31
N GLY A 60 -4.67 -17.45 11.77
CA GLY A 60 -5.04 -16.35 12.65
C GLY A 60 -6.19 -15.50 12.08
N PRO A 61 -6.81 -14.64 12.90
CA PRO A 61 -8.00 -13.89 12.50
C PRO A 61 -7.77 -13.13 11.18
N PRO A 62 -8.76 -13.13 10.26
CA PRO A 62 -8.66 -12.41 8.99
C PRO A 62 -8.26 -10.96 9.23
N LEU A 63 -7.29 -10.44 8.49
CA LEU A 63 -7.13 -8.99 8.37
C LEU A 63 -8.49 -8.49 7.81
N ASP A 64 -9.04 -7.39 8.31
CA ASP A 64 -10.21 -6.80 7.67
C ASP A 64 -9.70 -5.85 6.57
N LEU A 65 -10.18 -6.01 5.34
CA LEU A 65 -9.71 -5.24 4.18
C LEU A 65 -10.46 -3.93 4.00
N ALA A 66 -11.34 -3.58 4.93
CA ALA A 66 -11.92 -2.26 4.96
C ALA A 66 -10.81 -1.22 4.96
N LEU A 67 -10.90 -0.24 4.05
CA LEU A 67 -9.97 0.89 4.02
C LEU A 67 -9.90 1.62 5.38
N GLY A 68 -10.94 1.48 6.21
CA GLY A 68 -11.00 1.99 7.58
C GLY A 68 -10.14 1.28 8.63
N GLN A 69 -9.30 0.31 8.25
CA GLN A 69 -8.30 -0.25 9.17
C GLN A 69 -7.39 0.85 9.72
N GLY A 70 -7.37 1.00 11.04
CA GLY A 70 -6.55 1.98 11.77
C GLY A 70 -5.13 1.52 12.09
N ASP A 71 -4.68 0.40 11.51
CA ASP A 71 -3.32 -0.09 11.72
C ASP A 71 -2.27 0.85 11.08
N ALA A 72 -1.19 1.12 11.80
CA ALA A 72 -0.18 2.10 11.37
C ALA A 72 0.45 1.74 10.02
N ALA A 73 0.90 0.49 9.83
CA ALA A 73 1.54 0.11 8.56
C ALA A 73 0.56 0.11 7.39
N TRP A 74 -0.73 -0.16 7.65
CA TRP A 74 -1.80 -0.03 6.68
C TRP A 74 -2.00 1.43 6.25
N LEU A 75 -2.14 2.35 7.21
CA LEU A 75 -2.32 3.78 6.96
C LEU A 75 -1.11 4.39 6.26
N GLU A 76 0.11 3.98 6.63
CA GLU A 76 1.36 4.36 5.94
C GLU A 76 1.36 3.94 4.47
N GLY A 77 0.87 2.72 4.17
CA GLY A 77 0.79 2.21 2.80
C GLY A 77 -0.22 2.99 1.97
N ARG A 78 -1.38 3.32 2.56
CA ARG A 78 -2.38 4.19 1.93
C ARG A 78 -1.83 5.59 1.67
N LEU A 79 -1.10 6.18 2.62
CA LEU A 79 -0.47 7.50 2.46
C LEU A 79 0.53 7.50 1.31
N TRP A 80 1.37 6.47 1.22
CA TRP A 80 2.34 6.35 0.14
C TRP A 80 1.66 6.23 -1.23
N ALA A 81 0.61 5.41 -1.36
CA ALA A 81 -0.14 5.29 -2.61
C ALA A 81 -0.83 6.60 -3.01
N LEU A 82 -1.38 7.34 -2.05
CA LEU A 82 -1.96 8.66 -2.29
C LEU A 82 -0.89 9.65 -2.80
N ALA A 83 0.28 9.68 -2.16
CA ALA A 83 1.37 10.56 -2.58
C ALA A 83 1.92 10.21 -3.97
N GLU A 84 1.97 8.92 -4.33
CA GLU A 84 2.30 8.48 -5.70
C GLU A 84 1.26 8.97 -6.71
N ASP A 85 -0.02 8.83 -6.39
CA ASP A 85 -1.10 9.23 -7.28
C ASP A 85 -1.14 10.75 -7.49
N ILE A 86 -0.89 11.54 -6.44
CA ILE A 86 -0.70 12.99 -6.51
C ILE A 86 0.53 13.32 -7.37
N SER A 87 1.66 12.64 -7.13
CA SER A 87 2.89 12.85 -7.91
C SER A 87 2.70 12.54 -9.40
N GLU A 88 1.93 11.51 -9.74
CA GLU A 88 1.58 11.17 -11.13
C GLU A 88 0.56 12.16 -11.72
N THR A 89 -0.42 12.62 -10.94
CA THR A 89 -1.50 13.51 -11.43
C THR A 89 -1.01 14.93 -11.66
N TYR A 90 -0.13 15.43 -10.80
CA TYR A 90 0.35 16.81 -10.82
C TYR A 90 1.83 16.94 -11.25
N GLU A 91 2.44 15.82 -11.65
CA GLU A 91 3.79 15.72 -12.21
C GLU A 91 4.83 16.59 -11.45
N ASP A 92 5.51 17.50 -12.16
CA ASP A 92 6.58 18.36 -11.65
C ASP A 92 6.10 19.41 -10.63
N ALA A 93 4.78 19.63 -10.50
CA ALA A 93 4.22 20.56 -9.53
C ALA A 93 4.13 19.95 -8.11
N ALA A 94 4.13 18.62 -7.99
CA ALA A 94 3.99 17.94 -6.71
C ALA A 94 5.30 17.92 -5.90
N ARG A 95 5.27 18.52 -4.71
CA ARG A 95 6.39 18.53 -3.76
C ARG A 95 6.68 17.13 -3.21
N CYS A 96 5.68 16.25 -3.15
CA CYS A 96 5.86 14.87 -2.68
C CYS A 96 6.67 13.98 -3.63
N THR A 97 6.86 14.36 -4.91
CA THR A 97 7.50 13.52 -5.95
C THR A 97 8.88 12.99 -5.56
N SER A 98 9.76 13.86 -5.06
CA SER A 98 11.12 13.47 -4.65
C SER A 98 11.11 12.52 -3.43
N TYR A 99 10.15 12.73 -2.53
CA TYR A 99 9.98 11.97 -1.30
C TYR A 99 9.49 10.55 -1.59
N VAL A 100 8.45 10.44 -2.41
CA VAL A 100 7.91 9.18 -2.94
C VAL A 100 9.00 8.40 -3.68
N SER A 101 9.75 9.07 -4.56
CA SER A 101 10.89 8.48 -5.27
C SER A 101 11.98 7.94 -4.34
N ALA A 102 12.15 8.52 -3.15
CA ALA A 102 13.10 8.03 -2.16
C ALA A 102 12.55 6.83 -1.38
N LEU A 103 11.24 6.80 -1.07
CA LEU A 103 10.56 5.64 -0.46
C LEU A 103 10.57 4.43 -1.40
N ALA A 104 10.19 4.61 -2.66
CA ALA A 104 10.14 3.54 -3.67
C ALA A 104 11.51 2.90 -3.92
N ARG A 105 12.60 3.68 -3.82
CA ARG A 105 13.99 3.19 -3.95
C ARG A 105 14.57 2.66 -2.64
N GLY A 106 13.80 2.62 -1.55
CA GLY A 106 14.27 2.18 -0.23
C GLY A 106 15.30 3.12 0.43
N ARG A 107 15.50 4.33 -0.12
CA ARG A 107 16.40 5.35 0.46
C ARG A 107 15.80 6.02 1.69
N LYS A 108 14.46 5.99 1.81
CA LYS A 108 13.72 6.35 3.02
C LYS A 108 12.95 5.15 3.54
N ARG A 109 12.84 5.06 4.86
CA ARG A 109 12.05 4.04 5.57
C ARG A 109 10.82 4.71 6.19
N PHE A 110 9.77 3.93 6.41
CA PHE A 110 8.59 4.38 7.15
C PHE A 110 8.93 4.48 8.65
N THR A 111 9.41 5.64 9.05
CA THR A 111 9.55 6.07 10.46
C THR A 111 8.48 7.13 10.74
N PRO A 112 8.08 7.35 12.01
CA PRO A 112 7.11 8.39 12.34
C PRO A 112 7.48 9.77 11.75
N GLU A 113 8.74 10.18 11.84
CA GLU A 113 9.16 11.48 11.27
C GLU A 113 9.05 11.51 9.75
N ASN A 114 9.33 10.38 9.09
CA ASN A 114 9.21 10.30 7.64
C ASN A 114 7.73 10.28 7.18
N VAL A 115 6.86 9.64 7.95
CA VAL A 115 5.41 9.64 7.71
C VAL A 115 4.85 11.04 7.87
N ASP A 116 5.20 11.76 8.94
CA ASP A 116 4.79 13.15 9.16
C ASP A 116 5.34 14.08 8.07
N GLY A 117 6.58 13.87 7.66
CA GLY A 117 7.18 14.60 6.53
C GLY A 117 6.39 14.39 5.23
N LEU A 118 5.97 13.16 4.95
CA LEU A 118 5.14 12.86 3.78
C LEU A 118 3.74 13.49 3.90
N ARG A 119 3.10 13.46 5.08
CA ARG A 119 1.81 14.11 5.33
C ARG A 119 1.86 15.61 4.99
N ARG A 120 2.89 16.31 5.49
CA ARG A 120 3.09 17.75 5.24
C ARG A 120 3.22 18.07 3.74
N LEU A 121 3.96 17.25 3.00
CA LEU A 121 4.14 17.45 1.55
C LEU A 121 2.82 17.22 0.80
N VAL A 122 2.10 16.14 1.12
CA VAL A 122 0.79 15.84 0.53
C VAL A 122 -0.21 16.96 0.83
N GLU A 123 -0.25 17.47 2.06
CA GLU A 123 -1.15 18.56 2.43
C GLU A 123 -0.84 19.85 1.66
N GLU A 124 0.45 20.17 1.51
CA GLU A 124 0.89 21.32 0.72
C GLU A 124 0.48 21.18 -0.75
N ASP A 125 0.66 19.99 -1.35
CA ASP A 125 0.24 19.70 -2.72
C ASP A 125 -1.28 19.82 -2.89
N LEU A 126 -2.07 19.29 -1.94
CA LEU A 126 -3.53 19.44 -1.95
C LEU A 126 -3.97 20.91 -1.82
N ARG A 127 -3.28 21.69 -0.98
CA ARG A 127 -3.59 23.11 -0.77
C ARG A 127 -3.33 23.94 -2.01
N ARG A 128 -2.22 23.70 -2.71
CA ARG A 128 -1.85 24.40 -3.94
C ARG A 128 -2.84 24.13 -5.06
N ASN A 129 -3.21 22.88 -5.24
CA ASN A 129 -4.11 22.46 -6.32
C ASN A 129 -5.60 22.81 -6.03
N ALA A 130 -5.94 23.17 -4.78
CA ALA A 130 -7.28 23.66 -4.44
C ALA A 130 -7.62 25.06 -4.97
N GLY A 131 -6.63 25.83 -5.41
CA GLY A 131 -6.80 27.18 -5.95
C GLY A 131 -7.04 27.25 -7.46
N GLU A 132 -6.90 26.15 -8.20
CA GLU A 132 -7.14 26.15 -9.65
C GLU A 132 -8.65 26.16 -9.97
N PRO A 133 -9.10 27.06 -10.86
CA PRO A 133 -10.51 27.15 -11.22
C PRO A 133 -10.98 25.84 -11.84
N ALA A 134 -12.17 25.40 -11.43
CA ALA A 134 -12.78 24.12 -11.76
C ALA A 134 -13.10 23.97 -13.27
N GLY A 135 -12.06 23.81 -14.09
CA GLY A 135 -12.12 23.29 -15.45
C GLY A 135 -11.39 21.95 -15.45
N SER A 136 -12.14 20.86 -15.65
CA SER A 136 -11.69 19.46 -15.83
C SER A 136 -10.86 18.75 -14.73
N GLY A 137 -10.19 19.43 -13.80
CA GLY A 137 -9.31 18.80 -12.77
C GLY A 137 -9.92 18.54 -11.38
N GLY A 138 -11.21 18.85 -11.16
CA GLY A 138 -11.79 18.94 -9.82
C GLY A 138 -12.26 17.63 -9.17
N GLU A 139 -12.26 16.51 -9.90
CA GLU A 139 -12.70 15.21 -9.38
C GLU A 139 -11.54 14.41 -8.72
N PRO A 140 -10.35 14.32 -9.34
CA PRO A 140 -9.16 13.73 -8.70
C PRO A 140 -8.81 14.42 -7.38
N LEU A 141 -8.84 15.76 -7.35
CA LEU A 141 -8.51 16.53 -6.14
C LEU A 141 -9.45 16.21 -4.97
N ARG A 142 -10.76 16.04 -5.23
CA ARG A 142 -11.73 15.67 -4.18
C ARG A 142 -11.47 14.26 -3.66
N ALA A 143 -11.16 13.32 -4.55
CA ALA A 143 -10.80 11.96 -4.18
C ALA A 143 -9.51 11.91 -3.34
N HIS A 144 -8.48 12.65 -3.74
CA HIS A 144 -7.23 12.77 -3.00
C HIS A 144 -7.44 13.39 -1.63
N ARG A 145 -8.24 14.47 -1.53
CA ARG A 145 -8.53 15.12 -0.26
C ARG A 145 -9.29 14.23 0.70
N ARG A 146 -10.35 13.56 0.22
CA ARG A 146 -11.10 12.59 1.02
C ARG A 146 -10.19 11.46 1.53
N ALA A 147 -9.32 10.93 0.67
CA ALA A 147 -8.38 9.89 1.06
C ALA A 147 -7.40 10.40 2.14
N TYR A 148 -6.85 11.60 1.97
CA TYR A 148 -5.96 12.23 2.95
C TYR A 148 -6.63 12.42 4.31
N ASP A 149 -7.87 12.90 4.34
CA ASP A 149 -8.61 13.15 5.58
C ASP A 149 -8.98 11.84 6.31
N GLU A 150 -9.29 10.77 5.56
CA GLU A 150 -9.48 9.42 6.12
C GLU A 150 -8.19 8.89 6.75
N ILE A 151 -7.06 9.02 6.04
CA ILE A 151 -5.75 8.51 6.49
C ILE A 151 -5.22 9.30 7.68
N SER A 152 -5.25 10.63 7.62
CA SER A 152 -4.77 11.51 8.68
C SER A 152 -5.51 11.27 9.98
N ARG A 153 -6.84 11.17 9.94
CA ARG A 153 -7.63 10.82 11.14
C ARG A 153 -7.24 9.47 11.72
N GLY A 154 -6.93 8.48 10.88
CA GLY A 154 -6.45 7.18 11.34
C GLY A 154 -5.08 7.26 12.02
N LEU A 155 -4.16 8.09 11.49
CA LEU A 155 -2.81 8.25 12.04
C LEU A 155 -2.79 9.08 13.34
N ASP A 156 -3.75 9.98 13.51
CA ASP A 156 -3.87 10.84 14.70
C ASP A 156 -4.55 10.12 15.88
N LEU A 157 -5.24 9.01 15.64
CA LEU A 157 -5.81 8.19 16.69
C LEU A 157 -4.69 7.37 17.37
N PRO A 158 -4.61 7.34 18.71
CA PRO A 158 -3.70 6.43 19.38
C PRO A 158 -4.04 5.01 18.93
N SER A 159 -3.03 4.20 18.58
CA SER A 159 -3.17 2.86 17.99
C SER A 159 -3.82 1.81 18.91
N GLY A 160 -4.60 2.24 19.90
CA GLY A 160 -5.28 1.42 20.87
C GLY A 160 -6.45 0.66 20.25
N THR A 161 -6.47 -0.64 20.55
CA THR A 161 -7.62 -1.57 20.51
C THR A 161 -7.98 -2.27 19.21
N ALA A 162 -7.36 -1.98 18.06
CA ALA A 162 -7.49 -2.85 16.89
C ALA A 162 -6.45 -3.98 16.97
N ALA A 163 -6.89 -5.23 16.99
CA ALA A 163 -5.99 -6.38 16.95
C ALA A 163 -5.04 -6.23 15.76
N THR A 164 -3.72 -6.21 16.02
CA THR A 164 -2.73 -6.08 14.95
C THR A 164 -2.93 -7.24 13.98
N PRO A 165 -3.25 -6.96 12.71
CA PRO A 165 -3.57 -8.03 11.79
C PRO A 165 -2.36 -8.92 11.53
N ALA A 166 -2.60 -10.20 11.28
CA ALA A 166 -1.55 -11.17 11.05
C ALA A 166 -0.67 -10.78 9.84
N GLY A 167 0.65 -10.92 9.99
CA GLY A 167 1.63 -10.75 8.92
C GLY A 167 2.59 -9.55 9.09
N PRO A 168 3.70 -9.53 8.34
CA PRO A 168 4.71 -8.48 8.45
C PRO A 168 4.16 -7.09 8.10
N ALA A 169 4.62 -6.06 8.81
CA ALA A 169 4.25 -4.67 8.53
C ALA A 169 4.54 -4.26 7.08
N SER A 170 5.61 -4.77 6.47
CA SER A 170 5.94 -4.55 5.06
C SER A 170 4.88 -5.10 4.10
N ALA A 171 4.35 -6.29 4.38
CA ALA A 171 3.33 -6.92 3.57
C ALA A 171 1.99 -6.18 3.69
N ARG A 172 1.61 -5.79 4.92
CA ARG A 172 0.40 -4.99 5.18
C ARG A 172 0.48 -3.63 4.49
N ARG A 173 1.64 -2.96 4.54
CA ARG A 173 1.88 -1.70 3.85
C ARG A 173 1.78 -1.81 2.33
N ALA A 174 2.44 -2.80 1.74
CA ALA A 174 2.41 -3.04 0.30
C ALA A 174 0.99 -3.36 -0.19
N LEU A 175 0.21 -4.10 0.61
CA LEU A 175 -1.17 -4.41 0.30
C LEU A 175 -2.06 -3.16 0.35
N ALA A 176 -1.96 -2.38 1.43
CA ALA A 176 -2.72 -1.15 1.60
C ALA A 176 -2.40 -0.13 0.50
N HIS A 177 -1.12 -0.04 0.11
CA HIS A 177 -0.67 0.76 -1.02
C HIS A 177 -1.37 0.35 -2.31
N ARG A 178 -1.36 -0.95 -2.65
CA ARG A 178 -1.99 -1.44 -3.89
C ARG A 178 -3.48 -1.18 -3.94
N ILE A 179 -4.20 -1.48 -2.86
CA ILE A 179 -5.65 -1.27 -2.77
C ILE A 179 -5.99 0.22 -2.93
N GLN A 180 -5.21 1.11 -2.29
CA GLN A 180 -5.43 2.55 -2.40
C GLN A 180 -5.15 3.06 -3.83
N ARG A 181 -4.10 2.57 -4.50
CA ARG A 181 -3.82 2.87 -5.92
C ARG A 181 -5.01 2.47 -6.82
N ASP A 182 -5.50 1.24 -6.66
CA ASP A 182 -6.58 0.71 -7.49
C ASP A 182 -7.89 1.50 -7.27
N ARG A 183 -8.17 1.93 -6.02
CA ARG A 183 -9.32 2.81 -5.69
C ARG A 183 -9.22 4.19 -6.36
N LEU A 184 -8.05 4.83 -6.30
CA LEU A 184 -7.86 6.16 -6.88
C LEU A 184 -7.95 6.15 -8.41
N ARG A 185 -7.53 5.05 -9.04
CA ARG A 185 -7.62 4.86 -10.50
C ARG A 185 -8.99 4.36 -11.00
N GLY A 186 -9.99 4.23 -10.12
CA GLY A 186 -11.32 3.74 -10.49
C GLY A 186 -11.35 2.28 -10.97
N SER A 187 -10.35 1.47 -10.62
CA SER A 187 -10.23 0.06 -11.01
C SER A 187 -10.83 -0.92 -9.98
N ALA A 188 -11.74 -0.42 -9.12
CA ALA A 188 -12.30 -1.13 -7.97
C ALA A 188 -13.83 -1.21 -8.03
#